data_AF-A0A1Y3S3Z9-F1
#
_entry.id   AF-A0A1Y3S3Z9-F1
#
_cell.length_a   1.000
_cell.length_b   1.000
_cell.length_c   1.000
_cell.angle_alpha   90.00
_cell.angle_beta   90.00
_cell.angle_gamma   90.00
#
_symmetry.space_group_name_H-M   'P 1'
#
loop_
_entity.id
_entity.type
_entity.pdbx_description
1 polymer ?
#
loop_
_entity_poly.entity_id
_entity_poly.type
_entity_poly.pdbx_seq_one_letter_code
_entity_poly.pdbx_strand_id
1 'polypeptide(L)'
;MPSNWLYVESQFPNFNGDETTQEKLEQLQNYLYMLVEQMRYTTQNLDLTNVNQTALNNWESALTRPIYAQIEGEGERITQLAATADGIQVTVQGQQEDIQDLQKGVEDQIQVIQEVQVAVGEQDGMITDIQGTVTAQAQQMAQLELTAQGLSATIQEQETKLTEFEGTLTAQGENIGTLEGTIQSQSEKLVDLSLTADGLTTTVAEQTQSITNLTGTVEGQGEQLEQLGEHLTDFTNAVTGSLDGLQAQIDGQIQTWFDREIPTLDNAPANTWESEEDKINHLGDLYYVVDNDTAGGQAYRWAKMDDTYQWVLIEDV
;
A
#
# COMPACT_ATOMS: atom_id res chain seq x y z
N MET A 1 -104.39 91.72 -89.09
CA MET A 1 -103.72 92.98 -88.71
C MET A 1 -104.70 94.11 -88.95
N PRO A 2 -105.05 94.95 -87.96
CA PRO A 2 -106.07 95.98 -88.17
C PRO A 2 -105.45 97.21 -88.86
N SER A 3 -105.95 97.49 -90.05
CA SER A 3 -105.47 98.49 -91.02
C SER A 3 -105.81 99.96 -90.70
N ASN A 4 -105.93 100.38 -89.43
CA ASN A 4 -106.52 101.71 -89.14
C ASN A 4 -105.69 102.67 -88.26
N TRP A 5 -104.43 102.36 -87.92
CA TRP A 5 -103.54 103.36 -87.29
C TRP A 5 -103.28 104.55 -88.23
N LEU A 6 -103.19 104.27 -89.54
CA LEU A 6 -103.02 105.29 -90.57
C LEU A 6 -104.24 106.22 -90.70
N TYR A 7 -105.43 105.73 -90.38
CA TYR A 7 -106.68 106.53 -90.46
C TYR A 7 -106.78 107.53 -89.30
N VAL A 8 -106.32 107.15 -88.10
CA VAL A 8 -106.31 108.03 -86.92
C VAL A 8 -105.33 109.18 -87.11
N GLU A 9 -104.15 108.97 -87.68
CA GLU A 9 -103.16 110.04 -87.89
C GLU A 9 -103.65 111.13 -88.86
N SER A 10 -104.44 110.76 -89.87
CA SER A 10 -104.97 111.70 -90.87
C SER A 10 -106.04 112.67 -90.38
N GLN A 11 -106.62 112.42 -89.19
CA GLN A 11 -107.71 113.22 -88.60
C GLN A 11 -107.21 114.11 -87.44
N PHE A 12 -105.90 114.38 -87.36
CA PHE A 12 -105.39 115.26 -86.32
C PHE A 12 -106.03 116.65 -86.44
N PRO A 13 -106.66 117.19 -85.38
CA PRO A 13 -107.38 118.47 -85.45
C PRO A 13 -106.44 119.61 -85.85
N ASN A 14 -106.82 120.39 -86.87
CA ASN A 14 -106.07 121.57 -87.33
C ASN A 14 -106.85 122.84 -86.99
N PHE A 15 -106.25 123.74 -86.20
CA PHE A 15 -106.94 124.90 -85.63
C PHE A 15 -106.52 126.18 -86.34
N ASN A 16 -107.47 126.87 -86.99
CA ASN A 16 -107.19 128.02 -87.84
C ASN A 16 -107.28 129.38 -87.13
N GLY A 17 -107.52 129.39 -85.82
CA GLY A 17 -107.36 130.57 -84.97
C GLY A 17 -108.67 131.28 -84.61
N ASP A 18 -109.74 131.01 -85.35
CA ASP A 18 -111.09 131.52 -85.07
C ASP A 18 -111.86 130.64 -84.05
N GLU A 19 -111.35 129.45 -83.70
CA GLU A 19 -111.99 128.56 -82.72
C GLU A 19 -111.64 128.96 -81.28
N THR A 20 -112.64 128.87 -80.38
CA THR A 20 -112.42 129.15 -78.95
C THR A 20 -111.56 128.05 -78.31
N THR A 21 -110.84 128.39 -77.24
CA THR A 21 -109.98 127.41 -76.53
C THR A 21 -110.74 126.15 -76.11
N GLN A 22 -112.03 126.28 -75.83
CA GLN A 22 -112.88 125.16 -75.42
C GLN A 22 -113.20 124.20 -76.58
N GLU A 23 -113.45 124.71 -77.79
CA GLU A 23 -113.67 123.88 -78.98
C GLU A 23 -112.40 123.14 -79.42
N LYS A 24 -111.24 123.80 -79.29
CA LYS A 24 -109.94 123.16 -79.54
C LYS A 24 -109.69 122.00 -78.59
N LEU A 25 -110.02 122.20 -77.32
CA LEU A 25 -109.87 121.19 -76.27
C LEU A 25 -110.77 119.99 -76.53
N GLU A 26 -112.01 120.20 -76.97
CA GLU A 26 -112.97 119.13 -77.21
C GLU A 26 -112.59 118.27 -78.43
N GLN A 27 -112.11 118.88 -79.51
CA GLN A 27 -111.61 118.14 -80.68
C GLN A 27 -110.35 117.34 -80.35
N LEU A 28 -109.41 117.91 -79.60
CA LEU A 28 -108.23 117.19 -79.10
C LEU A 28 -108.62 116.04 -78.17
N GLN A 29 -109.61 116.24 -77.28
CA GLN A 29 -110.10 115.19 -76.40
C GLN A 29 -110.74 114.03 -77.19
N ASN A 30 -111.57 114.32 -78.20
CA ASN A 30 -112.15 113.27 -79.05
C ASN A 30 -111.09 112.49 -79.83
N TYR A 31 -110.07 113.19 -80.36
CA TYR A 31 -108.93 112.56 -81.02
C TYR A 31 -108.14 111.66 -80.07
N LEU A 32 -107.81 112.16 -78.87
CA LEU A 32 -107.12 111.40 -77.84
C LEU A 32 -107.94 110.20 -77.36
N TYR A 33 -109.26 110.34 -77.24
CA TYR A 33 -110.16 109.24 -76.90
C TYR A 33 -110.13 108.14 -77.96
N MET A 34 -110.18 108.52 -79.25
CA MET A 34 -110.06 107.56 -80.36
C MET A 34 -108.69 106.87 -80.36
N LEU A 35 -107.61 107.59 -80.06
CA LEU A 35 -106.25 107.04 -79.99
C LEU A 35 -106.10 106.04 -78.82
N VAL A 36 -106.63 106.40 -77.63
CA VAL A 36 -106.62 105.53 -76.45
C VAL A 36 -107.43 104.25 -76.70
N GLU A 37 -108.57 104.35 -77.38
CA GLU A 37 -109.38 103.17 -77.64
C GLU A 37 -108.72 102.24 -78.67
N GLN A 38 -107.99 102.78 -79.65
CA GLN A 38 -107.14 101.96 -80.51
C GLN A 38 -105.96 101.34 -79.77
N MET A 39 -105.29 102.08 -78.88
CA MET A 39 -104.23 101.53 -78.03
C MET A 39 -104.76 100.36 -77.20
N ARG A 40 -105.93 100.50 -76.56
CA ARG A 40 -106.58 99.45 -75.77
C ARG A 40 -106.94 98.22 -76.62
N TYR A 41 -107.40 98.45 -77.85
CA TYR A 41 -107.69 97.36 -78.79
C TYR A 41 -106.40 96.62 -79.19
N THR A 42 -105.32 97.35 -79.50
CA THR A 42 -104.04 96.73 -79.85
C THR A 42 -103.43 95.95 -78.69
N THR A 43 -103.51 96.46 -77.45
CA THR A 43 -102.97 95.76 -76.28
C THR A 43 -103.79 94.55 -75.88
N GLN A 44 -105.12 94.58 -76.00
CA GLN A 44 -105.95 93.37 -75.84
C GLN A 44 -105.66 92.30 -76.90
N ASN A 45 -105.27 92.71 -78.11
CA ASN A 45 -104.87 91.78 -79.17
C ASN A 45 -103.44 91.24 -79.05
N LEU A 46 -102.66 91.68 -78.04
CA LEU A 46 -101.34 91.12 -77.69
C LEU A 46 -101.39 90.06 -76.58
N ASP A 47 -102.58 89.71 -76.08
CA ASP A 47 -102.76 88.63 -75.11
C ASP A 47 -102.46 87.25 -75.72
N LEU A 48 -102.08 86.29 -74.89
CA LEU A 48 -101.80 84.90 -75.26
C LEU A 48 -103.01 84.21 -75.91
N THR A 49 -104.22 84.74 -75.74
CA THR A 49 -105.44 84.26 -76.41
C THR A 49 -105.46 84.58 -77.93
N ASN A 50 -104.73 85.61 -78.36
CA ASN A 50 -104.69 86.08 -79.76
C ASN A 50 -103.39 85.71 -80.51
N VAL A 51 -102.48 84.99 -79.86
CA VAL A 51 -101.33 84.37 -80.55
C VAL A 51 -101.73 83.04 -81.17
N ASN A 52 -100.96 82.57 -82.15
CA ASN A 52 -101.16 81.23 -82.69
C ASN A 52 -100.85 80.19 -81.59
N GLN A 53 -101.90 79.60 -81.02
CA GLN A 53 -101.79 78.65 -79.91
C GLN A 53 -100.91 77.44 -80.27
N THR A 54 -100.92 77.01 -81.54
CA THR A 54 -100.03 75.95 -82.02
C THR A 54 -98.57 76.36 -81.96
N ALA A 55 -98.25 77.61 -82.33
CA ALA A 55 -96.90 78.13 -82.21
C ALA A 55 -96.48 78.26 -80.74
N LEU A 56 -97.34 78.82 -79.87
CA LEU A 56 -97.05 78.94 -78.43
C LEU A 56 -96.76 77.57 -77.78
N ASN A 57 -97.60 76.58 -78.03
CA ASN A 57 -97.40 75.21 -77.53
C ASN A 57 -96.12 74.57 -78.09
N ASN A 58 -95.76 74.87 -79.34
CA ASN A 58 -94.50 74.40 -79.93
C ASN A 58 -93.28 75.05 -79.26
N TRP A 59 -93.33 76.35 -78.94
CA TRP A 59 -92.27 77.06 -78.22
C TRP A 59 -92.13 76.55 -76.78
N GLU A 60 -93.25 76.41 -76.07
CA GLU A 60 -93.27 75.85 -74.72
C GLU A 60 -92.69 74.43 -74.72
N SER A 61 -93.12 73.58 -75.66
CA SER A 61 -92.60 72.22 -75.84
C SER A 61 -91.11 72.20 -76.23
N ALA A 62 -90.67 73.06 -77.14
CA ALA A 62 -89.27 73.13 -77.59
C ALA A 62 -88.31 73.65 -76.50
N LEU A 63 -88.78 74.49 -75.58
CA LEU A 63 -87.99 74.98 -74.44
C LEU A 63 -88.01 74.01 -73.26
N THR A 64 -89.19 73.47 -72.93
CA THR A 64 -89.36 72.66 -71.71
C THR A 64 -88.96 71.20 -71.89
N ARG A 65 -89.26 70.57 -73.03
CA ARG A 65 -88.94 69.13 -73.24
C ARG A 65 -87.44 68.82 -73.12
N PRO A 66 -86.51 69.60 -73.71
CA PRO A 66 -85.08 69.33 -73.55
C PRO A 66 -84.62 69.44 -72.09
N ILE A 67 -85.16 70.42 -71.35
CA ILE A 67 -84.85 70.62 -69.92
C ILE A 67 -85.37 69.46 -69.09
N TYR A 68 -86.64 69.04 -69.28
CA TYR A 68 -87.21 67.89 -68.59
C TYR A 68 -86.45 66.59 -68.90
N ALA A 69 -86.09 66.36 -70.16
CA ALA A 69 -85.29 65.19 -70.55
C ALA A 69 -83.89 65.19 -69.90
N GLN A 70 -83.25 66.36 -69.76
CA GLN A 70 -81.96 66.48 -69.08
C GLN A 70 -82.08 66.26 -67.57
N ILE A 71 -83.12 66.81 -66.92
CA ILE A 71 -83.40 66.60 -65.49
C ILE A 71 -83.72 65.13 -65.20
N GLU A 72 -84.53 64.48 -66.03
CA GLU A 72 -84.85 63.06 -65.91
C GLU A 72 -83.58 62.20 -66.03
N GLY A 73 -82.71 62.48 -67.01
CA GLY A 73 -81.43 61.80 -67.14
C GLY A 73 -80.44 62.08 -65.99
N GLU A 74 -80.46 63.28 -65.40
CA GLU A 74 -79.68 63.57 -64.18
C GLU A 74 -80.21 62.80 -62.95
N GLY A 75 -81.53 62.61 -62.84
CA GLY A 75 -82.14 61.76 -61.82
C GLY A 75 -81.66 60.32 -61.88
N GLU A 76 -81.56 59.75 -63.08
CA GLU A 76 -80.97 58.42 -63.29
C GLU A 76 -79.49 58.37 -62.88
N ARG A 77 -78.69 59.37 -63.26
CA ARG A 77 -77.27 59.46 -62.88
C ARG A 77 -77.08 59.58 -61.37
N ILE A 78 -77.90 60.39 -60.70
CA ILE A 78 -77.89 60.55 -59.23
C ILE A 78 -78.24 59.22 -58.57
N THR A 79 -79.22 58.48 -59.09
CA THR A 79 -79.61 57.16 -58.56
C THR A 79 -78.46 56.15 -58.68
N GLN A 80 -77.76 56.13 -59.82
CA GLN A 80 -76.58 55.27 -60.01
C GLN A 80 -75.41 55.65 -59.09
N LEU A 81 -75.18 56.95 -58.88
CA LEU A 81 -74.18 57.45 -57.95
C LEU A 81 -74.50 57.05 -56.51
N ALA A 82 -75.76 57.15 -56.09
CA ALA A 82 -76.21 56.73 -54.76
C ALA A 82 -76.00 55.22 -54.56
N ALA A 83 -76.40 54.39 -55.53
CA ALA A 83 -76.16 52.94 -55.48
C ALA A 83 -74.66 52.58 -55.43
N THR A 84 -73.82 53.32 -56.16
CA THR A 84 -72.35 53.15 -56.11
C THR A 84 -71.80 53.56 -54.74
N ALA A 85 -72.28 54.67 -54.17
CA ALA A 85 -71.88 55.14 -52.85
C ALA A 85 -72.26 54.14 -51.75
N ASP A 86 -73.46 53.57 -51.80
CA ASP A 86 -73.91 52.51 -50.88
C ASP A 86 -73.00 51.27 -50.99
N GLY A 87 -72.66 50.86 -52.22
CA GLY A 87 -71.73 49.75 -52.46
C GLY A 87 -70.31 50.01 -51.92
N ILE A 88 -69.79 51.23 -52.08
CA ILE A 88 -68.51 51.65 -51.50
C ILE A 88 -68.60 51.62 -49.97
N GLN A 89 -69.69 52.11 -49.38
CA GLN A 89 -69.88 52.12 -47.93
C GLN A 89 -69.85 50.69 -47.34
N VAL A 90 -70.56 49.75 -47.96
CA VAL A 90 -70.52 48.33 -47.54
C VAL A 90 -69.11 47.76 -47.66
N THR A 91 -68.41 48.06 -48.76
CA THR A 91 -67.02 47.59 -48.95
C THR A 91 -66.08 48.16 -47.90
N VAL A 92 -66.19 49.45 -47.58
CA VAL A 92 -65.38 50.12 -46.55
C VAL A 92 -65.67 49.57 -45.16
N GLN A 93 -66.94 49.27 -44.85
CA GLN A 93 -67.31 48.62 -43.59
C GLN A 93 -66.69 47.23 -43.47
N GLY A 94 -66.77 46.40 -44.53
CA GLY A 94 -66.12 45.08 -44.54
C GLY A 94 -64.59 45.18 -44.37
N GLN A 95 -63.93 46.11 -45.07
CA GLN A 95 -62.50 46.34 -44.89
C GLN A 95 -62.15 46.81 -43.47
N GLN A 96 -63.02 47.59 -42.83
CA GLN A 96 -62.82 48.04 -41.45
C GLN A 96 -62.91 46.87 -40.47
N GLU A 97 -63.81 45.92 -40.70
CA GLU A 97 -63.89 44.66 -39.92
C GLU A 97 -62.64 43.80 -40.14
N ASP A 98 -62.22 43.57 -41.39
CA ASP A 98 -61.00 42.82 -41.72
C ASP A 98 -59.74 43.43 -41.05
N ILE A 99 -59.65 44.77 -41.04
CA ILE A 99 -58.54 45.49 -40.38
C ILE A 99 -58.57 45.27 -38.87
N GLN A 100 -59.73 45.27 -38.24
CA GLN A 100 -59.86 45.01 -36.80
C GLN A 100 -59.45 43.59 -36.45
N ASP A 101 -59.85 42.60 -37.25
CA ASP A 101 -59.45 41.21 -37.06
C ASP A 101 -57.94 41.01 -37.25
N LEU A 102 -57.35 41.66 -38.26
CA LEU A 102 -55.90 41.67 -38.46
C LEU A 102 -55.15 42.33 -37.30
N GLN A 103 -55.65 43.45 -36.78
CA GLN A 103 -55.07 44.13 -35.62
C GLN A 103 -55.06 43.21 -34.40
N LYS A 104 -56.18 42.54 -34.12
CA LYS A 104 -56.28 41.57 -33.04
C LYS A 104 -55.32 40.39 -33.21
N GLY A 105 -55.23 39.83 -34.42
CA GLY A 105 -54.29 38.75 -34.71
C GLY A 105 -52.83 39.15 -34.53
N VAL A 106 -52.48 40.40 -34.86
CA VAL A 106 -51.13 40.95 -34.62
C VAL A 106 -50.87 41.13 -33.12
N GLU A 107 -51.84 41.62 -32.34
CA GLU A 107 -51.73 41.74 -30.88
C GLU A 107 -51.49 40.38 -30.21
N ASP A 108 -52.26 39.36 -30.60
CA ASP A 108 -52.08 37.99 -30.11
C ASP A 108 -50.69 37.43 -30.46
N GLN A 109 -50.20 37.68 -31.67
CA GLN A 109 -48.84 37.28 -32.06
C GLN A 109 -47.75 38.02 -31.29
N ILE A 110 -47.93 39.31 -30.99
CA ILE A 110 -47.00 40.08 -30.16
C ILE A 110 -46.92 39.46 -28.75
N GLN A 111 -48.05 39.05 -28.18
CA GLN A 111 -48.07 38.40 -26.88
C GLN A 111 -47.30 37.06 -26.90
N VAL A 112 -47.53 36.22 -27.90
CA VAL A 112 -46.78 34.95 -28.06
C VAL A 112 -45.28 35.20 -28.21
N ILE A 113 -44.87 36.22 -28.97
CA ILE A 113 -43.45 36.58 -29.12
C ILE A 113 -42.84 36.98 -27.78
N GLN A 114 -43.55 37.76 -26.95
CA GLN A 114 -43.08 38.16 -25.62
C GLN A 114 -42.90 36.93 -24.71
N GLU A 115 -43.83 35.98 -24.73
CA GLU A 115 -43.73 34.74 -23.96
C GLU A 115 -42.52 33.89 -24.40
N VAL A 116 -42.29 33.76 -25.71
CA VAL A 116 -41.12 33.04 -26.24
C VAL A 116 -39.82 33.73 -25.84
N GLN A 117 -39.76 35.07 -25.86
CA GLN A 117 -38.57 35.82 -25.44
C GLN A 117 -38.23 35.57 -23.96
N VAL A 118 -39.25 35.50 -23.09
CA VAL A 118 -39.05 35.17 -21.67
C VAL A 118 -38.51 33.74 -21.53
N ALA A 119 -39.12 32.76 -22.21
CA ALA A 119 -38.69 31.37 -22.15
C ALA A 119 -37.25 31.17 -22.67
N VAL A 120 -36.85 31.88 -23.73
CA VAL A 120 -35.46 31.85 -24.24
C VAL A 120 -34.50 32.44 -23.20
N GLY A 121 -34.86 33.54 -22.54
CA GLY A 121 -34.04 34.10 -21.46
C GLY A 121 -33.86 33.15 -20.28
N GLU A 122 -34.91 32.42 -19.89
CA GLU A 122 -34.82 31.37 -18.87
C GLU A 122 -33.90 30.22 -19.29
N GLN A 123 -33.99 29.79 -20.56
CA GLN A 123 -33.11 28.75 -21.12
C GLN A 123 -31.65 29.20 -21.14
N ASP A 124 -31.35 30.44 -21.52
CA ASP A 124 -29.99 31.01 -21.48
C ASP A 124 -29.41 31.01 -20.06
N GLY A 125 -30.24 31.31 -19.05
CA GLY A 125 -29.88 31.19 -17.65
C GLY A 125 -29.53 29.75 -17.26
N MET A 126 -30.38 28.79 -17.61
CA MET A 126 -30.13 27.36 -17.36
C MET A 126 -28.85 26.87 -18.05
N ILE A 127 -28.59 27.30 -19.29
CA ILE A 127 -27.37 26.96 -20.03
C ILE A 127 -26.14 27.48 -19.29
N THR A 128 -26.19 28.72 -18.79
CA THR A 128 -25.10 29.33 -18.02
C THR A 128 -24.80 28.52 -16.74
N ASP A 129 -25.84 28.10 -16.02
CA ASP A 129 -25.70 27.30 -14.80
C ASP A 129 -25.11 25.90 -15.10
N ILE A 130 -25.55 25.27 -16.19
CA ILE A 130 -25.01 23.98 -16.65
C ILE A 130 -23.53 24.12 -17.01
N GLN A 131 -23.15 25.17 -17.75
CA GLN A 131 -21.76 25.44 -18.09
C GLN A 131 -20.87 25.63 -16.84
N GLY A 132 -21.37 26.34 -15.83
CA GLY A 132 -20.71 26.48 -14.54
C GLY A 132 -20.50 25.13 -13.84
N THR A 133 -21.55 24.30 -13.80
CA THR A 133 -21.51 22.96 -13.21
C THR A 133 -20.52 22.04 -13.92
N VAL A 134 -20.54 22.01 -15.26
CA VAL A 134 -19.62 21.20 -16.08
C VAL A 134 -18.18 21.64 -15.87
N THR A 135 -17.92 22.95 -15.77
CA THR A 135 -16.58 23.47 -15.50
C THR A 135 -16.07 23.03 -14.12
N ALA A 136 -16.92 23.12 -13.10
CA ALA A 136 -16.57 22.66 -11.75
C ALA A 136 -16.30 21.15 -11.70
N GLN A 137 -17.10 20.35 -12.40
CA GLN A 137 -16.88 18.90 -12.51
C GLN A 137 -15.56 18.57 -13.23
N ALA A 138 -15.22 19.30 -14.29
CA ALA A 138 -13.95 19.13 -15.00
C ALA A 138 -12.74 19.38 -14.07
N GLN A 139 -12.82 20.41 -13.21
CA GLN A 139 -11.79 20.68 -12.20
C GLN A 139 -11.69 19.58 -11.15
N GLN A 140 -12.83 19.06 -10.67
CA GLN A 140 -12.84 17.92 -9.72
C GLN A 140 -12.23 16.66 -10.32
N MET A 141 -12.54 16.35 -11.60
CA MET A 141 -11.94 15.21 -12.29
C MET A 141 -10.42 15.34 -12.42
N ALA A 142 -9.92 16.53 -12.76
CA ALA A 142 -8.48 16.78 -12.81
C ALA A 142 -7.80 16.56 -11.45
N GLN A 143 -8.45 16.97 -10.35
CA GLN A 143 -7.92 16.72 -9.01
C GLN A 143 -7.93 15.23 -8.62
N LEU A 144 -8.96 14.49 -9.02
CA LEU A 144 -9.02 13.04 -8.83
C LEU A 144 -7.92 12.33 -9.62
N GLU A 145 -7.63 12.78 -10.84
CA GLU A 145 -6.56 12.25 -11.68
C GLU A 145 -5.19 12.44 -11.02
N LEU A 146 -4.89 13.63 -10.50
CA LEU A 146 -3.65 13.89 -9.74
C LEU A 146 -3.56 13.00 -8.49
N THR A 147 -4.66 12.80 -7.79
CA THR A 147 -4.71 11.93 -6.61
C THR A 147 -4.42 10.47 -6.98
N ALA A 148 -5.01 9.99 -8.08
CA ALA A 148 -4.78 8.64 -8.58
C ALA A 148 -3.31 8.43 -9.02
N GLN A 149 -2.70 9.42 -9.67
CA GLN A 149 -1.28 9.39 -10.03
C GLN A 149 -0.37 9.31 -8.78
N GLY A 150 -0.67 10.11 -7.74
CA GLY A 150 0.06 10.07 -6.48
C GLY A 150 -0.06 8.71 -5.75
N LEU A 151 -1.26 8.13 -5.73
CA LEU A 151 -1.47 6.79 -5.18
C LEU A 151 -0.71 5.72 -5.98
N SER A 152 -0.70 5.81 -7.31
CA SER A 152 0.06 4.87 -8.16
C SER A 152 1.56 4.93 -7.90
N ALA A 153 2.13 6.13 -7.74
CA ALA A 153 3.54 6.29 -7.36
C ALA A 153 3.85 5.69 -5.99
N THR A 154 2.96 5.88 -5.01
CA THR A 154 3.11 5.30 -3.66
C THR A 154 3.07 3.77 -3.70
N ILE A 155 2.17 3.19 -4.51
CA ILE A 155 2.08 1.73 -4.69
C ILE A 155 3.37 1.17 -5.29
N GLN A 156 3.94 1.81 -6.33
CA GLN A 156 5.20 1.37 -6.94
C GLN A 156 6.37 1.41 -5.95
N GLU A 157 6.44 2.43 -5.09
CA GLU A 157 7.44 2.50 -4.03
C GLU A 157 7.28 1.35 -3.02
N GLN A 158 6.04 1.04 -2.63
CA GLN A 158 5.75 -0.07 -1.72
C GLN A 158 6.07 -1.43 -2.33
N GLU A 159 5.76 -1.65 -3.61
CA GLU A 159 6.12 -2.88 -4.34
C GLU A 159 7.64 -3.09 -4.34
N THR A 160 8.42 -2.03 -4.60
CA THR A 160 9.89 -2.09 -4.57
C THR A 160 10.40 -2.49 -3.18
N LYS A 161 9.88 -1.86 -2.11
CA LYS A 161 10.26 -2.21 -0.73
C LYS A 161 9.89 -3.65 -0.36
N LEU A 162 8.75 -4.15 -0.84
CA LEU A 162 8.35 -5.54 -0.63
C LEU A 162 9.33 -6.51 -1.30
N THR A 163 9.74 -6.24 -2.53
CA THR A 163 10.77 -7.05 -3.22
C THR A 163 12.11 -7.05 -2.46
N GLU A 164 12.53 -5.91 -1.92
CA GLU A 164 13.74 -5.83 -1.08
C GLU A 164 13.63 -6.65 0.22
N PHE A 165 12.46 -6.61 0.86
CA PHE A 165 12.18 -7.42 2.05
C PHE A 165 12.16 -8.92 1.73
N GLU A 166 11.55 -9.32 0.62
CA GLU A 166 11.57 -10.71 0.15
C GLU A 166 13.01 -11.18 -0.07
N GLY A 167 13.85 -10.38 -0.73
CA GLY A 167 15.27 -10.70 -0.92
C GLY A 167 16.02 -10.87 0.40
N THR A 168 15.74 -10.01 1.39
CA THR A 168 16.35 -10.12 2.74
C THR A 168 15.90 -11.40 3.46
N LEU A 169 14.62 -11.76 3.38
CA LEU A 169 14.08 -12.98 3.97
C LEU A 169 14.68 -14.23 3.34
N THR A 170 14.85 -14.25 2.01
CA THR A 170 15.52 -15.34 1.30
C THR A 170 16.96 -15.52 1.80
N ALA A 171 17.74 -14.44 1.87
CA ALA A 171 19.12 -14.50 2.37
C ALA A 171 19.20 -14.96 3.84
N GLN A 172 18.26 -14.53 4.69
CA GLN A 172 18.15 -15.04 6.06
C GLN A 172 17.84 -16.53 6.11
N GLY A 173 16.95 -17.02 5.24
CA GLY A 173 16.65 -18.45 5.11
C GLY A 173 17.87 -19.29 4.74
N GLU A 174 18.69 -18.82 3.79
CA GLU A 174 19.95 -19.48 3.40
C GLU A 174 20.97 -19.52 4.56
N ASN A 175 21.10 -18.42 5.30
CA ASN A 175 21.97 -18.35 6.48
C ASN A 175 21.51 -19.33 7.57
N ILE A 176 20.21 -19.42 7.83
CA ILE A 176 19.63 -20.39 8.78
C ILE A 176 19.97 -21.82 8.35
N GLY A 177 19.75 -22.17 7.07
CA GLY A 177 20.11 -23.50 6.58
C GLY A 177 21.59 -23.84 6.73
N THR A 178 22.48 -22.86 6.53
CA THR A 178 23.93 -23.03 6.76
C THR A 178 24.25 -23.26 8.24
N LEU A 179 23.60 -22.53 9.14
CA LEU A 179 23.75 -22.71 10.59
C LEU A 179 23.24 -24.07 11.05
N GLU A 180 22.08 -24.52 10.53
CA GLU A 180 21.52 -25.85 10.82
C GLU A 180 22.51 -26.96 10.44
N GLY A 181 23.09 -26.89 9.23
CA GLY A 181 24.11 -27.85 8.80
C GLY A 181 25.37 -27.83 9.68
N THR A 182 25.80 -26.65 10.11
CA THR A 182 26.95 -26.50 11.02
C THR A 182 26.67 -27.12 12.40
N ILE A 183 25.49 -26.85 12.96
CA ILE A 183 25.04 -27.41 14.24
C ILE A 183 24.96 -28.93 14.16
N GLN A 184 24.43 -29.48 13.08
CA GLN A 184 24.38 -30.93 12.88
C GLN A 184 25.77 -31.55 12.90
N SER A 185 26.72 -30.99 12.13
CA SER A 185 28.10 -31.49 12.10
C SER A 185 28.79 -31.40 13.47
N GLN A 186 28.55 -30.34 14.23
CA GLN A 186 29.07 -30.21 15.59
C GLN A 186 28.45 -31.23 16.54
N SER A 187 27.15 -31.49 16.42
CA SER A 187 26.46 -32.51 17.23
C SER A 187 27.04 -33.90 16.98
N GLU A 188 27.33 -34.26 15.73
CA GLU A 188 27.97 -35.53 15.38
C GLU A 188 29.36 -35.65 16.01
N LYS A 189 30.19 -34.60 15.92
CA LYS A 189 31.51 -34.58 16.58
C LYS A 189 31.45 -34.72 18.09
N LEU A 190 30.42 -34.15 18.73
CA LEU A 190 30.22 -34.29 20.18
C LEU A 190 29.88 -35.73 20.57
N VAL A 191 29.10 -36.43 19.74
CA VAL A 191 28.82 -37.87 19.95
C VAL A 191 30.12 -38.68 19.85
N ASP A 192 30.94 -38.44 18.83
CA ASP A 192 32.23 -39.13 18.67
C ASP A 192 33.17 -38.88 19.86
N LEU A 193 33.22 -37.64 20.36
CA LEU A 193 34.01 -37.28 21.52
C LEU A 193 33.49 -37.98 22.79
N SER A 194 32.17 -38.08 22.96
CA SER A 194 31.56 -38.82 24.07
C SER A 194 31.95 -40.29 24.04
N LEU A 195 31.85 -40.95 22.88
CA LEU A 195 32.25 -42.34 22.72
C LEU A 195 33.75 -42.54 23.03
N THR A 196 34.58 -41.60 22.61
CA THR A 196 36.02 -41.61 22.93
C THR A 196 36.26 -41.49 24.43
N ALA A 197 35.53 -40.60 25.12
CA ALA A 197 35.63 -40.43 26.56
C ALA A 197 35.15 -41.66 27.35
N ASP A 198 34.06 -42.31 26.90
CA ASP A 198 33.55 -43.55 27.49
C ASP A 198 34.57 -44.69 27.33
N GLY A 199 35.19 -44.79 26.15
CA GLY A 199 36.27 -45.74 25.87
C GLY A 199 37.47 -45.52 26.80
N LEU A 200 37.93 -44.28 26.94
CA LEU A 200 39.04 -43.94 27.84
C LEU A 200 38.69 -44.25 29.30
N THR A 201 37.46 -43.96 29.73
CA THR A 201 36.97 -44.28 31.08
C THR A 201 37.07 -45.78 31.35
N THR A 202 36.71 -46.61 30.36
CA THR A 202 36.82 -48.07 30.45
C THR A 202 38.28 -48.52 30.57
N THR A 203 39.16 -48.02 29.69
CA THR A 203 40.61 -48.35 29.74
C THR A 203 41.25 -47.94 31.06
N VAL A 204 40.91 -46.76 31.60
CA VAL A 204 41.43 -46.31 32.91
C VAL A 204 40.95 -47.23 34.03
N ALA A 205 39.69 -47.68 34.00
CA ALA A 205 39.18 -48.64 34.97
C ALA A 205 39.94 -49.98 34.91
N GLU A 206 40.19 -50.50 33.71
CA GLU A 206 40.97 -51.74 33.49
C GLU A 206 42.42 -51.60 33.98
N GLN A 207 43.07 -50.48 33.67
CA GLN A 207 44.43 -50.18 34.12
C GLN A 207 44.49 -50.05 35.65
N THR A 208 43.50 -49.40 36.27
CA THR A 208 43.40 -49.27 37.73
C THR A 208 43.30 -50.65 38.40
N GLN A 209 42.54 -51.57 37.84
CA GLN A 209 42.43 -52.94 38.35
C GLN A 209 43.75 -53.71 38.19
N SER A 210 44.43 -53.56 37.05
CA SER A 210 45.73 -54.18 36.81
C SER A 210 46.80 -53.67 37.79
N ILE A 211 46.84 -52.36 38.05
CA ILE A 211 47.70 -51.76 39.07
C ILE A 211 47.39 -52.34 40.45
N THR A 212 46.12 -52.45 40.82
CA THR A 212 45.70 -53.04 42.09
C THR A 212 46.21 -54.48 42.25
N ASN A 213 46.09 -55.29 41.21
CA ASN A 213 46.57 -56.68 41.21
C ASN A 213 48.10 -56.76 41.32
N LEU A 214 48.82 -55.88 40.63
CA LEU A 214 50.29 -55.79 40.71
C LEU A 214 50.74 -55.36 42.10
N THR A 215 50.09 -54.36 42.71
CA THR A 215 50.38 -53.93 44.09
C THR A 215 50.26 -55.09 45.06
N GLY A 216 49.15 -55.84 45.03
CA GLY A 216 48.98 -57.01 45.89
C GLY A 216 50.02 -58.12 45.64
N THR A 217 50.45 -58.29 44.38
CA THR A 217 51.55 -59.23 44.05
C THR A 217 52.88 -58.78 44.65
N VAL A 218 53.20 -57.50 44.56
CA VAL A 218 54.43 -56.92 45.11
C VAL A 218 54.44 -56.98 46.63
N GLU A 219 53.31 -56.68 47.28
CA GLU A 219 53.16 -56.82 48.73
C GLU A 219 53.41 -58.27 49.16
N GLY A 220 52.78 -59.25 48.49
CA GLY A 220 52.99 -60.68 48.78
C GLY A 220 54.44 -61.15 48.54
N GLN A 221 55.12 -60.62 47.51
CA GLN A 221 56.55 -60.88 47.31
C GLN A 221 57.41 -60.27 48.43
N GLY A 222 57.03 -59.09 48.95
CA GLY A 222 57.67 -58.46 50.10
C GLY A 222 57.61 -59.36 51.34
N GLU A 223 56.44 -59.90 51.66
CA GLU A 223 56.25 -60.84 52.78
C GLU A 223 57.08 -62.12 52.60
N GLN A 224 57.15 -62.67 51.38
CA GLN A 224 57.98 -63.84 51.08
C GLN A 224 59.48 -63.58 51.27
N LEU A 225 59.95 -62.39 50.89
CA LEU A 225 61.35 -61.99 51.09
C LEU A 225 61.68 -61.81 52.58
N GLU A 226 60.74 -61.28 53.37
CA GLU A 226 60.89 -61.16 54.83
C GLU A 226 61.03 -62.54 55.48
N GLN A 227 60.13 -63.48 55.14
CA GLN A 227 60.20 -64.87 55.60
C GLN A 227 61.51 -65.55 55.20
N LEU A 228 61.97 -65.35 53.96
CA LEU A 228 63.26 -65.88 53.51
C LEU A 228 64.43 -65.28 54.33
N GLY A 229 64.36 -64.00 54.67
CA GLY A 229 65.33 -63.33 55.54
C GLY A 229 65.39 -63.94 56.94
N GLU A 230 64.22 -64.26 57.52
CA GLU A 230 64.13 -64.97 58.80
C GLU A 230 64.73 -66.38 58.70
N HIS A 231 64.35 -67.16 57.66
CA HIS A 231 64.90 -68.50 57.44
C HIS A 231 66.42 -68.51 57.26
N LEU A 232 66.99 -67.52 56.57
CA LEU A 232 68.43 -67.36 56.44
C LEU A 232 69.08 -67.07 57.80
N THR A 233 68.45 -66.23 58.63
CA THR A 233 68.93 -65.94 59.99
C THR A 233 68.92 -67.19 60.85
N ASP A 234 67.83 -67.97 60.83
CA ASP A 234 67.72 -69.25 61.53
C ASP A 234 68.77 -70.25 61.07
N PHE A 235 68.96 -70.37 59.75
CA PHE A 235 69.98 -71.24 59.17
C PHE A 235 71.40 -70.84 59.61
N THR A 236 71.73 -69.54 59.55
CA THR A 236 73.02 -69.02 60.02
C THR A 236 73.24 -69.37 61.49
N ASN A 237 72.26 -69.11 62.36
CA ASN A 237 72.35 -69.44 63.78
C ASN A 237 72.57 -70.94 64.01
N ALA A 238 71.85 -71.79 63.28
CA ALA A 238 71.98 -73.24 63.39
C ALA A 238 73.37 -73.75 62.94
N VAL A 239 73.90 -73.21 61.84
CA VAL A 239 75.23 -73.56 61.33
C VAL A 239 76.31 -73.09 62.29
N THR A 240 76.27 -71.82 62.74
CA THR A 240 77.23 -71.28 63.71
C THR A 240 77.22 -72.09 65.00
N GLY A 241 76.04 -72.38 65.56
CA GLY A 241 75.94 -73.21 66.76
C GLY A 241 76.47 -74.64 66.57
N SER A 242 76.29 -75.22 65.37
CA SER A 242 76.87 -76.54 65.05
C SER A 242 78.39 -76.49 64.93
N LEU A 243 78.95 -75.42 64.34
CA LEU A 243 80.39 -75.21 64.26
C LEU A 243 81.01 -75.01 65.65
N ASP A 244 80.37 -74.20 66.51
CA ASP A 244 80.79 -74.03 67.90
C ASP A 244 80.77 -75.37 68.64
N GLY A 245 79.74 -76.19 68.41
CA GLY A 245 79.65 -77.54 68.97
C GLY A 245 80.72 -78.50 68.45
N LEU A 246 81.07 -78.45 67.17
CA LEU A 246 82.17 -79.24 66.59
C LEU A 246 83.53 -78.78 67.11
N GLN A 247 83.75 -77.46 67.23
CA GLN A 247 84.96 -76.90 67.82
C GLN A 247 85.15 -77.42 69.24
N ALA A 248 84.11 -77.36 70.07
CA ALA A 248 84.14 -77.91 71.42
C ALA A 248 84.43 -79.43 71.47
N GLN A 249 83.98 -80.21 70.47
CA GLN A 249 84.33 -81.63 70.38
C GLN A 249 85.79 -81.86 69.98
N ILE A 250 86.34 -81.06 69.07
CA ILE A 250 87.75 -81.12 68.65
C ILE A 250 88.65 -80.77 69.84
N ASP A 251 88.35 -79.69 70.56
CA ASP A 251 89.11 -79.23 71.72
C ASP A 251 89.04 -80.23 72.90
N GLY A 252 88.03 -81.11 72.92
CA GLY A 252 87.89 -82.19 73.91
C GLY A 252 88.45 -83.55 73.47
N GLN A 253 89.02 -83.67 72.27
CA GLN A 253 89.51 -84.95 71.76
C GLN A 253 90.88 -85.30 72.36
N ILE A 254 90.93 -86.43 73.08
CA ILE A 254 92.18 -87.02 73.58
C ILE A 254 92.94 -87.66 72.40
N GLN A 255 94.11 -87.12 72.07
CA GLN A 255 95.06 -87.74 71.15
C GLN A 255 96.00 -88.70 71.88
N THR A 256 96.54 -89.69 71.18
CA THR A 256 97.55 -90.59 71.75
C THR A 256 98.83 -90.51 70.93
N TRP A 257 99.90 -90.14 71.59
CA TRP A 257 101.23 -89.96 71.05
C TRP A 257 102.08 -91.19 71.35
N PHE A 258 102.98 -91.55 70.44
CA PHE A 258 103.87 -92.70 70.59
C PHE A 258 105.29 -92.28 70.29
N ASP A 259 106.19 -92.41 71.25
CA ASP A 259 107.61 -92.13 71.06
C ASP A 259 108.47 -92.99 71.98
N ARG A 260 109.78 -92.96 71.79
CA ARG A 260 110.76 -93.73 72.57
C ARG A 260 111.24 -93.00 73.82
N GLU A 261 111.08 -91.69 73.87
CA GLU A 261 111.52 -90.90 75.01
C GLU A 261 110.44 -90.86 76.10
N ILE A 262 110.86 -90.63 77.35
CA ILE A 262 109.89 -90.32 78.42
C ILE A 262 109.37 -88.91 78.13
N PRO A 263 108.04 -88.68 78.16
CA PRO A 263 107.50 -87.38 77.80
C PRO A 263 107.87 -86.32 78.84
N THR A 264 108.28 -85.15 78.35
CA THR A 264 108.63 -83.96 79.13
C THR A 264 107.96 -82.74 78.52
N LEU A 265 108.15 -81.55 79.11
CA LEU A 265 107.70 -80.29 78.50
C LEU A 265 108.53 -79.87 77.29
N ASP A 266 109.78 -80.36 77.19
CA ASP A 266 110.76 -79.89 76.22
C ASP A 266 110.87 -80.77 74.96
N ASN A 267 110.26 -81.96 74.98
CA ASN A 267 110.18 -82.86 73.82
C ASN A 267 108.76 -82.95 73.23
N ALA A 268 108.67 -83.44 71.99
CA ALA A 268 107.40 -83.56 71.29
C ALA A 268 106.52 -84.62 71.96
N PRO A 269 105.18 -84.41 72.00
CA PRO A 269 104.45 -83.31 71.37
C PRO A 269 104.37 -82.03 72.22
N ALA A 270 104.61 -82.09 73.54
CA ALA A 270 104.31 -80.97 74.42
C ALA A 270 105.13 -79.69 74.12
N ASN A 271 106.31 -79.86 73.55
CA ASN A 271 107.15 -78.73 73.14
C ASN A 271 106.58 -77.91 71.98
N THR A 272 105.54 -78.39 71.28
CA THR A 272 104.83 -77.64 70.23
C THR A 272 103.60 -76.89 70.76
N TRP A 273 103.20 -77.13 72.01
CA TRP A 273 102.05 -76.49 72.66
C TRP A 273 102.48 -75.19 73.33
N GLU A 274 102.75 -74.17 72.51
CA GLU A 274 103.36 -72.92 72.96
C GLU A 274 102.38 -72.00 73.71
N SER A 275 101.11 -71.95 73.29
CA SER A 275 100.09 -71.12 73.93
C SER A 275 99.33 -71.84 75.05
N GLU A 276 98.70 -71.07 75.95
CA GLU A 276 97.83 -71.63 76.99
C GLU A 276 96.64 -72.39 76.38
N GLU A 277 96.09 -71.88 75.27
CA GLU A 277 94.99 -72.51 74.52
C GLU A 277 95.42 -73.88 73.98
N ASP A 278 96.60 -73.98 73.37
CA ASP A 278 97.13 -75.25 72.85
C ASP A 278 97.27 -76.27 73.99
N LYS A 279 97.84 -75.86 75.14
CA LYS A 279 97.98 -76.75 76.31
C LYS A 279 96.63 -77.20 76.87
N ILE A 280 95.59 -76.36 76.77
CA ILE A 280 94.20 -76.70 77.15
C ILE A 280 93.61 -77.71 76.18
N ASN A 281 93.75 -77.51 74.86
CA ASN A 281 93.20 -78.38 73.83
C ASN A 281 93.77 -79.81 73.88
N HIS A 282 94.98 -79.95 74.42
CA HIS A 282 95.63 -81.24 74.59
C HIS A 282 95.37 -81.86 75.97
N LEU A 283 94.56 -81.25 76.86
CA LEU A 283 94.27 -81.80 78.18
C LEU A 283 93.63 -83.18 78.08
N GLY A 284 94.29 -84.16 78.67
CA GLY A 284 93.89 -85.54 78.63
C GLY A 284 94.55 -86.37 77.54
N ASP A 285 95.28 -85.76 76.60
CA ASP A 285 96.13 -86.46 75.63
C ASP A 285 96.99 -87.51 76.32
N LEU A 286 97.19 -88.63 75.65
CA LEU A 286 97.97 -89.75 76.12
C LEU A 286 99.32 -89.78 75.41
N TYR A 287 100.34 -90.23 76.11
CA TYR A 287 101.66 -90.46 75.55
C TYR A 287 102.12 -91.85 75.95
N TYR A 288 102.37 -92.71 74.97
CA TYR A 288 102.78 -94.09 75.19
C TYR A 288 104.24 -94.27 74.79
N VAL A 289 105.07 -94.61 75.77
CA VAL A 289 106.50 -94.82 75.54
C VAL A 289 106.71 -96.19 74.92
N VAL A 290 107.23 -96.26 73.69
CA VAL A 290 107.49 -97.49 72.93
C VAL A 290 108.98 -97.73 72.75
N ASP A 291 109.42 -98.98 72.58
CA ASP A 291 110.82 -99.32 72.28
C ASP A 291 111.87 -98.65 73.20
N ASN A 292 111.57 -98.50 74.49
CA ASN A 292 112.48 -97.96 75.50
C ASN A 292 112.78 -99.05 76.55
N ASP A 293 114.06 -99.34 76.79
CA ASP A 293 114.47 -100.42 77.70
C ASP A 293 114.11 -100.16 79.19
N THR A 294 113.84 -98.91 79.57
CA THR A 294 113.57 -98.50 80.96
C THR A 294 112.09 -98.19 81.20
N ALA A 295 111.46 -97.48 80.28
CA ALA A 295 110.10 -96.95 80.42
C ALA A 295 109.13 -97.50 79.35
N GLY A 296 109.59 -98.43 78.51
CA GLY A 296 108.78 -99.01 77.44
C GLY A 296 107.52 -99.67 77.98
N GLY A 297 106.38 -99.28 77.42
CA GLY A 297 105.05 -99.73 77.82
C GLY A 297 104.34 -98.81 78.82
N GLN A 298 104.99 -97.77 79.32
CA GLN A 298 104.36 -96.78 80.20
C GLN A 298 103.49 -95.79 79.42
N ALA A 299 102.33 -95.44 79.97
CA ALA A 299 101.44 -94.41 79.45
C ALA A 299 101.46 -93.19 80.36
N TYR A 300 101.48 -91.99 79.80
CA TYR A 300 101.35 -90.74 80.51
C TYR A 300 100.12 -90.00 79.99
N ARG A 301 99.47 -89.22 80.84
CA ARG A 301 98.36 -88.33 80.49
C ARG A 301 98.81 -86.89 80.65
N TRP A 302 98.52 -86.06 79.66
CA TRP A 302 98.68 -84.62 79.80
C TRP A 302 97.61 -84.08 80.75
N ALA A 303 98.04 -83.42 81.82
CA ALA A 303 97.12 -82.86 82.81
C ALA A 303 97.65 -81.52 83.35
N LYS A 304 96.74 -80.68 83.82
CA LYS A 304 97.07 -79.53 84.66
C LYS A 304 96.87 -79.93 86.11
N MET A 305 97.94 -79.93 86.90
CA MET A 305 97.89 -80.16 88.35
C MET A 305 98.55 -78.96 89.05
N ASP A 306 97.88 -78.42 90.07
CA ASP A 306 98.34 -77.23 90.80
C ASP A 306 98.81 -76.09 89.86
N ASP A 307 97.94 -75.77 88.88
CA ASP A 307 98.16 -74.78 87.80
C ASP A 307 99.36 -75.03 86.87
N THR A 308 100.03 -76.18 87.00
CA THR A 308 101.16 -76.55 86.15
C THR A 308 100.75 -77.67 85.20
N TYR A 309 100.91 -77.44 83.90
CA TYR A 309 100.74 -78.49 82.90
C TYR A 309 101.93 -79.45 82.94
N GLN A 310 101.63 -80.74 82.97
CA GLN A 310 102.65 -81.79 83.06
C GLN A 310 102.13 -83.12 82.51
N TRP A 311 103.06 -83.98 82.11
CA TRP A 311 102.80 -85.37 81.82
C TRP A 311 102.75 -86.15 83.12
N VAL A 312 101.63 -86.81 83.36
CA VAL A 312 101.38 -87.60 84.57
C VAL A 312 101.39 -89.06 84.19
N LEU A 313 102.29 -89.84 84.81
CA LEU A 313 102.34 -91.27 84.58
C LEU A 313 101.01 -91.93 85.01
N ILE A 314 100.48 -92.79 84.14
CA ILE A 314 99.27 -93.58 84.40
C ILE A 314 99.72 -94.93 84.94
N GLU A 315 99.56 -95.11 86.25
CA GLU A 315 99.82 -96.37 86.94
C GLU A 315 98.49 -96.93 87.47
N ASP A 316 98.35 -98.26 87.46
CA ASP A 316 97.20 -98.93 88.08
C ASP A 316 97.30 -98.80 89.61
N VAL A 317 96.19 -98.44 90.26
CA VAL A 317 96.08 -98.33 91.72
C VAL A 317 95.48 -99.57 92.34
#